data_AF-A0A2Z4GAF9-F1
#
_entry.id   AF-A0A2Z4GAF9-F1
#
_cell.length_a   1.000
_cell.length_b   1.000
_cell.length_c   1.000
_cell.angle_alpha   90.00
_cell.angle_beta   90.00
_cell.angle_gamma   90.00
#
_symmetry.space_group_name_H-M   'P 1'
#
loop_
_entity.id
_entity.type
_entity.pdbx_description
1 polymer ?
#
loop_
_entity_poly.entity_id
_entity_poly.type
_entity_poly.pdbx_seq_one_letter_code
_entity_poly.pdbx_strand_id
1 'polypeptide(L)'
;MLSNLSYIFCFLLTLFSNGCSFSSKQDTSEIPPSFKELLIKIREQEMTPTAAEEEFRIIMADLKAKYPSNAYDSLSMDLVFPLKGKNYKSVGGRGRGFYGRHFDLFDHSIAKSHPAHDIFIYDLNRDDKDDTDNAYVDVLAVNDGVVIATESNWTEETGYKGGNYIWLYDFKSGGIWYYAHQRKVFVVEGQLVEQGDKIGEVGRTGFNAKTSRSDTHLHLMFLKLDGDFSPTPVNHYPWLKKARTVYKTQLPKHYPRKSLSAVKMDEIKLKPLEVSFKQSLGSVIASPK
;
A
#
# COMPACT_ATOMS: atom_id res chain seq x y z
N MET A 1 -70.88 37.68 -53.51
CA MET A 1 -69.97 38.11 -54.60
C MET A 1 -68.79 38.80 -53.93
N LEU A 2 -67.59 38.19 -54.01
CA LEU A 2 -66.23 38.77 -53.90
C LEU A 2 -65.96 39.82 -52.79
N SER A 3 -64.91 39.82 -51.99
CA SER A 3 -63.69 39.03 -51.80
C SER A 3 -62.83 39.86 -50.81
N ASN A 4 -61.89 39.22 -50.09
CA ASN A 4 -60.66 39.82 -49.55
C ASN A 4 -60.77 40.64 -48.25
N LEU A 5 -59.84 40.61 -47.29
CA LEU A 5 -58.67 39.76 -47.02
C LEU A 5 -58.25 40.12 -45.57
N SER A 6 -57.89 39.13 -44.78
CA SER A 6 -57.40 39.29 -43.40
C SER A 6 -56.14 40.16 -43.31
N TYR A 7 -56.10 41.05 -42.32
CA TYR A 7 -54.85 41.50 -41.69
C TYR A 7 -55.04 41.48 -40.16
N ILE A 8 -54.64 40.37 -39.54
CA ILE A 8 -54.49 40.27 -38.09
C ILE A 8 -53.07 40.68 -37.76
N PHE A 9 -52.94 41.74 -36.97
CA PHE A 9 -51.67 42.23 -36.45
C PHE A 9 -51.20 41.28 -35.34
N CYS A 10 -50.34 40.32 -35.66
CA CYS A 10 -49.71 39.45 -34.67
C CYS A 10 -48.68 40.26 -33.86
N PHE A 11 -49.00 40.49 -32.58
CA PHE A 11 -48.02 40.91 -31.58
C PHE A 11 -46.98 39.79 -31.39
N LEU A 12 -45.77 40.01 -31.88
CA LEU A 12 -44.63 39.14 -31.63
C LEU A 12 -44.19 39.34 -30.17
N LEU A 13 -44.72 38.53 -29.26
CA LEU A 13 -44.16 38.39 -27.91
C LEU A 13 -42.90 37.54 -28.03
N THR A 14 -41.73 38.19 -28.05
CA THR A 14 -40.44 37.51 -27.90
C THR A 14 -40.36 36.97 -26.47
N LEU A 15 -40.67 35.69 -26.31
CA LEU A 15 -40.29 34.92 -25.13
C LEU A 15 -38.76 34.90 -25.06
N PHE A 16 -38.18 35.68 -24.15
CA PHE A 16 -36.83 35.43 -23.67
C PHE A 16 -36.87 34.06 -22.98
N SER A 17 -36.46 33.02 -23.70
CA SER A 17 -36.00 31.80 -23.07
C SER A 17 -34.78 32.18 -22.24
N ASN A 18 -34.97 32.27 -20.92
CA ASN A 18 -33.88 32.04 -19.99
C ASN A 18 -33.42 30.61 -20.25
N GLY A 19 -32.49 30.47 -21.20
CA GLY A 19 -31.63 29.31 -21.31
C GLY A 19 -30.89 29.24 -20.00
N CYS A 20 -31.45 28.47 -19.07
CA CYS A 20 -30.70 27.99 -17.93
C CYS A 20 -29.62 27.12 -18.55
N SER A 21 -28.47 27.73 -18.81
CA SER A 21 -27.25 27.03 -19.17
C SER A 21 -26.95 26.13 -18.00
N PHE A 22 -27.45 24.90 -18.07
CA PHE A 22 -26.99 23.82 -17.23
C PHE A 22 -25.52 23.64 -17.60
N SER A 23 -24.66 24.39 -16.90
CA SER A 23 -23.24 24.12 -16.87
C SER A 23 -23.15 22.74 -16.28
N SER A 24 -23.01 21.74 -17.16
CA SER A 24 -22.57 20.42 -16.76
C SER A 24 -21.27 20.66 -16.04
N LYS A 25 -21.32 20.68 -14.71
CA LYS A 25 -20.16 20.56 -13.86
C LYS A 25 -19.47 19.33 -14.40
N GLN A 26 -18.35 19.54 -15.07
CA GLN A 26 -17.57 18.48 -15.67
C GLN A 26 -17.23 17.57 -14.50
N ASP A 27 -17.90 16.42 -14.43
CA ASP A 27 -17.64 15.39 -13.44
C ASP A 27 -16.30 14.78 -13.83
N THR A 28 -15.23 15.52 -13.55
CA THR A 28 -13.91 14.95 -13.38
C THR A 28 -13.98 14.22 -12.05
N SER A 29 -14.56 13.03 -12.05
CA SER A 29 -14.28 12.05 -11.01
C SER A 29 -12.79 11.71 -11.15
N GLU A 30 -11.92 12.60 -10.67
CA GLU A 30 -10.49 12.34 -10.57
C GLU A 30 -10.37 11.05 -9.77
N ILE A 31 -9.84 10.02 -10.42
CA ILE A 31 -9.59 8.74 -9.77
C ILE A 31 -8.70 9.08 -8.56
N PRO A 32 -9.10 8.71 -7.33
CA PRO A 32 -8.31 9.01 -6.16
C PRO A 32 -6.87 8.53 -6.37
N PRO A 33 -5.85 9.32 -5.98
CA PRO A 33 -4.46 8.94 -6.15
C PRO A 33 -4.17 7.59 -5.50
N SER A 34 -3.28 6.79 -6.11
CA SER A 34 -2.96 5.49 -5.54
C SER A 34 -2.19 5.66 -4.23
N PHE A 35 -2.55 4.89 -3.20
CA PHE A 35 -1.80 4.87 -1.94
C PHE A 35 -0.34 4.49 -2.16
N LYS A 36 -0.04 3.60 -3.11
CA LYS A 36 1.34 3.28 -3.48
C LYS A 36 2.09 4.47 -4.09
N GLU A 37 1.44 5.23 -4.96
CA GLU A 37 2.06 6.41 -5.58
C GLU A 37 2.36 7.47 -4.53
N LEU A 38 1.44 7.70 -3.59
CA LEU A 38 1.68 8.57 -2.44
C LEU A 38 2.92 8.13 -1.64
N LEU A 39 3.03 6.85 -1.29
CA LEU A 39 4.19 6.32 -0.57
C LEU A 39 5.51 6.49 -1.34
N ILE A 40 5.47 6.39 -2.68
CA ILE A 40 6.64 6.64 -3.53
C ILE A 40 7.02 8.12 -3.47
N LYS A 41 6.08 9.05 -3.70
CA LYS A 41 6.35 10.50 -3.65
C LYS A 41 6.92 10.95 -2.30
N ILE A 42 6.35 10.44 -1.19
CA ILE A 42 6.87 10.71 0.17
C ILE A 42 8.32 10.23 0.30
N ARG A 43 8.60 9.00 -0.14
CA ARG A 43 9.94 8.39 -0.03
C ARG A 43 10.98 9.12 -0.87
N GLU A 44 10.64 9.46 -2.11
CA GLU A 44 11.53 10.17 -3.04
C GLU A 44 11.57 11.69 -2.78
N GLN A 45 10.87 12.18 -1.74
CA GLN A 45 10.80 13.60 -1.35
C GLN A 45 10.26 14.50 -2.46
N GLU A 46 9.38 13.98 -3.29
CA GLU A 46 8.73 14.70 -4.40
C GLU A 46 7.50 15.52 -3.95
N MET A 47 7.14 15.44 -2.66
CA MET A 47 6.06 16.22 -2.07
C MET A 47 6.35 16.62 -0.62
N THR A 48 5.70 17.67 -0.13
CA THR A 48 5.85 18.11 1.27
C THR A 48 5.00 17.24 2.22
N PRO A 49 5.36 17.14 3.51
CA PRO A 49 4.57 16.38 4.49
C PRO A 49 3.11 16.84 4.57
N THR A 50 2.84 18.14 4.50
CA THR A 50 1.47 18.68 4.51
C THR A 50 0.67 18.27 3.26
N ALA A 51 1.28 18.29 2.08
CA ALA A 51 0.62 17.82 0.86
C ALA A 51 0.37 16.31 0.90
N ALA A 52 1.30 15.54 1.46
CA ALA A 52 1.17 14.10 1.64
C ALA A 52 0.05 13.74 2.61
N GLU A 53 -0.09 14.50 3.69
CA GLU A 53 -1.19 14.34 4.64
C GLU A 53 -2.55 14.59 3.98
N GLU A 54 -2.68 15.64 3.15
CA GLU A 54 -3.94 15.91 2.45
C GLU A 54 -4.28 14.83 1.42
N GLU A 55 -3.30 14.40 0.61
CA GLU A 55 -3.48 13.30 -0.35
C GLU A 55 -3.86 11.99 0.38
N PHE A 56 -3.25 11.73 1.54
CA PHE A 56 -3.60 10.60 2.40
C PHE A 56 -5.05 10.66 2.88
N ARG A 57 -5.51 11.82 3.35
CA ARG A 57 -6.89 12.00 3.83
C ARG A 57 -7.91 11.73 2.74
N ILE A 58 -7.67 12.20 1.52
CA ILE A 58 -8.53 11.96 0.36
C ILE A 58 -8.62 10.45 0.07
N ILE A 59 -7.48 9.75 0.06
CA ILE A 59 -7.43 8.29 -0.17
C ILE A 59 -8.20 7.53 0.93
N MET A 60 -7.98 7.89 2.20
CA MET A 60 -8.65 7.22 3.32
C MET A 60 -10.15 7.50 3.37
N ALA A 61 -10.58 8.71 2.98
CA ALA A 61 -11.98 9.06 2.85
C ALA A 61 -12.67 8.23 1.75
N ASP A 62 -12.05 8.07 0.59
CA ASP A 62 -12.56 7.21 -0.49
C ASP A 62 -12.66 5.75 -0.04
N LEU A 63 -11.61 5.22 0.59
CA LEU A 63 -11.61 3.86 1.14
C LEU A 63 -12.72 3.66 2.17
N LYS A 64 -12.93 4.61 3.08
CA LYS A 64 -14.00 4.56 4.09
C LYS A 64 -15.39 4.61 3.46
N ALA A 65 -15.58 5.42 2.41
CA ALA A 65 -16.84 5.51 1.69
C ALA A 65 -17.15 4.20 0.94
N LYS A 66 -16.13 3.61 0.30
CA LYS A 66 -16.25 2.36 -0.47
C LYS A 66 -16.39 1.12 0.42
N TYR A 67 -15.69 1.10 1.54
CA TYR A 67 -15.67 0.01 2.51
C TYR A 67 -16.01 0.53 3.91
N PRO A 68 -17.31 0.76 4.20
CA PRO A 68 -17.74 1.25 5.49
C PRO A 68 -17.25 0.35 6.62
N SER A 69 -16.62 0.98 7.62
CA SER A 69 -16.11 0.32 8.82
C SER A 69 -16.71 0.98 10.07
N ASN A 70 -16.66 0.29 11.21
CA ASN A 70 -17.04 0.92 12.47
C ASN A 70 -15.98 1.96 12.89
N ALA A 71 -16.30 2.77 13.90
CA ALA A 71 -15.26 3.52 14.59
C ALA A 71 -14.27 2.55 15.24
N TYR A 72 -12.99 2.91 15.24
CA TYR A 72 -11.95 2.12 15.89
C TYR A 72 -12.27 1.90 17.38
N ASP A 73 -12.41 0.63 17.76
CA ASP A 73 -12.50 0.20 19.16
C ASP A 73 -11.47 -0.90 19.44
N SER A 74 -10.47 -0.55 20.27
CA SER A 74 -9.39 -1.45 20.69
C SER A 74 -9.89 -2.72 21.39
N LEU A 75 -11.03 -2.68 22.07
CA LEU A 75 -11.57 -3.85 22.79
C LEU A 75 -12.25 -4.84 21.85
N SER A 76 -12.71 -4.38 20.70
CA SER A 76 -13.40 -5.19 19.69
C SER A 76 -12.45 -5.99 18.78
N MET A 77 -11.15 -5.70 18.82
CA MET A 77 -10.17 -6.31 17.92
C MET A 77 -10.01 -7.81 18.21
N ASP A 78 -10.38 -8.61 17.22
CA ASP A 78 -10.25 -10.07 17.22
C ASP A 78 -9.48 -10.47 15.97
N LEU A 79 -8.26 -10.95 16.15
CA LEU A 79 -7.29 -11.14 15.08
C LEU A 79 -6.99 -12.61 14.86
N VAL A 80 -6.65 -12.97 13.63
CA VAL A 80 -5.78 -14.12 13.39
C VAL A 80 -4.34 -13.73 13.67
N PHE A 81 -3.59 -14.63 14.31
CA PHE A 81 -2.16 -14.42 14.50
C PHE A 81 -1.47 -14.42 13.13
N PRO A 82 -0.63 -13.41 12.82
CA PRO A 82 -0.20 -13.12 11.45
C PRO A 82 0.76 -14.14 10.83
N LEU A 83 1.23 -15.13 11.58
CA LEU A 83 2.13 -16.17 11.08
C LEU A 83 1.51 -17.56 11.30
N LYS A 84 1.43 -18.36 10.23
CA LYS A 84 0.88 -19.72 10.30
C LYS A 84 1.60 -20.55 11.36
N GLY A 85 0.83 -21.21 12.23
CA GLY A 85 1.31 -22.10 13.27
C GLY A 85 2.06 -21.42 14.43
N LYS A 86 2.23 -20.09 14.41
CA LYS A 86 2.87 -19.33 15.47
C LYS A 86 1.84 -18.63 16.37
N ASN A 87 2.32 -18.02 17.45
CA ASN A 87 1.51 -17.27 18.40
C ASN A 87 2.34 -16.15 19.06
N TYR A 88 1.74 -15.42 19.99
CA TYR A 88 2.35 -14.25 20.66
C TYR A 88 3.71 -14.49 21.31
N LYS A 89 4.11 -15.74 21.56
CA LYS A 89 5.45 -16.08 22.06
C LYS A 89 6.55 -15.79 21.03
N SER A 90 6.22 -15.76 19.74
CA SER A 90 7.13 -15.38 18.66
C SER A 90 7.35 -13.87 18.55
N VAL A 91 6.62 -13.06 19.32
CA VAL A 91 6.78 -11.59 19.29
C VAL A 91 8.01 -11.19 20.08
N GLY A 92 8.91 -10.45 19.42
CA GLY A 92 10.14 -9.93 19.97
C GLY A 92 9.96 -9.18 21.28
N GLY A 93 10.83 -9.47 22.25
CA GLY A 93 10.86 -8.76 23.52
C GLY A 93 9.54 -8.78 24.30
N ARG A 94 8.59 -9.67 23.97
CA ARG A 94 7.24 -9.72 24.55
C ARG A 94 6.49 -8.40 24.37
N GLY A 95 6.60 -7.80 23.19
CA GLY A 95 5.94 -6.55 22.81
C GLY A 95 6.62 -5.27 23.32
N ARG A 96 7.77 -5.37 23.98
CA ARG A 96 8.56 -4.20 24.44
C ARG A 96 9.25 -3.45 23.29
N GLY A 97 9.31 -4.03 22.09
CA GLY A 97 9.91 -3.42 20.92
C GLY A 97 9.09 -2.28 20.31
N PHE A 98 7.82 -2.12 20.69
CA PHE A 98 7.00 -1.03 20.17
C PHE A 98 7.40 0.32 20.78
N TYR A 99 7.68 1.28 19.90
CA TYR A 99 7.97 2.66 20.23
C TYR A 99 7.42 3.61 19.16
N GLY A 100 6.17 4.06 19.32
CA GLY A 100 5.50 4.93 18.35
C GLY A 100 5.84 6.42 18.47
N ARG A 101 6.66 6.86 19.43
CA ARG A 101 7.00 8.28 19.57
C ARG A 101 7.83 8.74 18.37
N HIS A 102 7.54 9.93 17.85
CA HIS A 102 8.15 10.49 16.64
C HIS A 102 7.87 9.67 15.38
N PHE A 103 6.86 8.80 15.39
CA PHE A 103 6.36 8.25 14.15
C PHE A 103 5.72 9.37 13.34
N ASP A 104 6.11 9.46 12.08
CA ASP A 104 5.52 10.32 11.08
C ASP A 104 5.46 9.50 9.77
N LEU A 105 4.26 9.30 9.24
CA LEU A 105 4.06 8.58 7.99
C LEU A 105 4.51 9.42 6.78
N PHE A 106 4.49 10.75 6.93
CA PHE A 106 4.66 11.72 5.85
C PHE A 106 6.07 12.32 5.81
N ASP A 107 6.88 12.07 6.84
CA ASP A 107 8.29 12.50 6.90
C ASP A 107 9.23 11.35 7.29
N HIS A 108 9.82 10.71 6.29
CA HIS A 108 10.79 9.63 6.49
C HIS A 108 12.18 10.10 6.97
N SER A 109 12.43 11.41 7.05
CA SER A 109 13.66 11.95 7.66
C SER A 109 13.64 11.80 9.18
N ILE A 110 12.45 11.71 9.77
CA ILE A 110 12.27 11.50 11.20
C ILE A 110 12.65 10.05 11.54
N ALA A 111 13.71 9.92 12.33
CA ALA A 111 14.21 8.64 12.81
C ALA A 111 13.77 8.37 14.26
N LYS A 112 14.17 7.19 14.77
CA LYS A 112 14.05 6.77 16.18
C LYS A 112 12.65 6.31 16.62
N SER A 113 11.74 6.01 15.70
CA SER A 113 10.51 5.28 16.00
C SER A 113 10.65 3.79 15.61
N HIS A 114 9.87 2.94 16.29
CA HIS A 114 9.64 1.54 15.94
C HIS A 114 8.15 1.23 16.17
N PRO A 115 7.24 1.73 15.33
CA PRO A 115 5.78 1.68 15.53
C PRO A 115 5.15 0.29 15.30
N ALA A 116 5.91 -0.78 15.56
CA ALA A 116 5.59 -2.13 15.12
C ALA A 116 6.00 -3.20 16.12
N HIS A 117 5.54 -4.42 15.86
CA HIS A 117 6.03 -5.64 16.50
C HIS A 117 6.72 -6.53 15.48
N ASP A 118 7.94 -6.94 15.80
CA ASP A 118 8.67 -7.94 15.03
C ASP A 118 8.31 -9.33 15.55
N ILE A 119 7.94 -10.22 14.64
CA ILE A 119 7.47 -11.57 14.92
C ILE A 119 8.39 -12.56 14.23
N PHE A 120 9.16 -13.30 15.03
CA PHE A 120 10.30 -14.08 14.56
C PHE A 120 9.93 -15.52 14.23
N ILE A 121 10.65 -16.07 13.25
CA ILE A 121 10.74 -17.52 13.01
C ILE A 121 12.10 -18.02 13.47
N TYR A 122 12.23 -19.33 13.69
CA TYR A 122 13.51 -19.92 14.07
C TYR A 122 14.30 -20.25 12.80
N ASP A 123 15.32 -19.45 12.46
CA ASP A 123 16.07 -19.54 11.20
C ASP A 123 17.55 -19.21 11.48
N LEU A 124 18.37 -20.23 11.78
CA LEU A 124 19.78 -20.06 12.14
C LEU A 124 20.66 -19.83 10.90
N ASN A 125 20.34 -20.48 9.79
CA ASN A 125 21.15 -20.43 8.56
C ASN A 125 20.77 -19.27 7.64
N ARG A 126 19.66 -18.58 7.92
CA ARG A 126 19.13 -17.40 7.22
C ARG A 126 18.71 -17.67 5.78
N ASP A 127 18.10 -18.82 5.55
CA ASP A 127 17.56 -19.21 4.23
C ASP A 127 16.05 -18.89 4.05
N ASP A 128 15.50 -18.08 4.97
CA ASP A 128 14.09 -17.67 5.08
C ASP A 128 13.11 -18.79 5.51
N LYS A 129 13.59 -19.98 5.86
CA LYS A 129 12.74 -21.07 6.35
C LYS A 129 12.82 -21.20 7.86
N ASP A 130 11.75 -21.74 8.44
CA ASP A 130 11.79 -22.13 9.84
C ASP A 130 12.49 -23.49 9.98
N ASP A 131 13.59 -23.53 10.73
CA ASP A 131 14.40 -24.72 10.97
C ASP A 131 13.66 -25.80 11.77
N THR A 132 12.49 -25.50 12.35
CA THR A 132 11.67 -26.51 13.06
C THR A 132 11.07 -27.53 12.09
N ASP A 133 10.65 -27.09 10.89
CA ASP A 133 9.98 -27.92 9.89
C ASP A 133 10.55 -27.77 8.47
N ASN A 134 11.61 -26.97 8.32
CA ASN A 134 12.30 -26.66 7.06
C ASN A 134 11.33 -26.14 5.99
N ALA A 135 10.39 -25.29 6.38
CA ALA A 135 9.39 -24.71 5.50
C ALA A 135 9.34 -23.18 5.59
N TYR A 136 8.92 -22.53 4.50
CA TYR A 136 8.58 -21.11 4.53
C TYR A 136 7.32 -20.90 5.38
N VAL A 137 7.35 -19.87 6.22
CA VAL A 137 6.22 -19.53 7.09
C VAL A 137 5.30 -18.54 6.39
N ASP A 138 4.03 -18.91 6.26
CA ASP A 138 3.01 -18.06 5.64
C ASP A 138 2.71 -16.84 6.52
N VAL A 139 2.65 -15.67 5.90
CA VAL A 139 2.10 -14.44 6.48
C VAL A 139 0.62 -14.36 6.15
N LEU A 140 -0.20 -14.12 7.18
CA LEU A 140 -1.65 -14.16 7.11
C LEU A 140 -2.25 -12.77 7.30
N ALA A 141 -3.34 -12.48 6.58
CA ALA A 141 -4.16 -11.31 6.85
C ALA A 141 -4.73 -11.41 8.28
N VAL A 142 -4.40 -10.45 9.14
CA VAL A 142 -4.86 -10.45 10.54
C VAL A 142 -6.36 -10.22 10.66
N ASN A 143 -6.97 -9.63 9.63
CA ASN A 143 -8.39 -9.32 9.55
C ASN A 143 -8.86 -9.24 8.09
N ASP A 144 -10.18 -9.18 7.90
CA ASP A 144 -10.79 -8.90 6.59
C ASP A 144 -10.39 -7.49 6.11
N GLY A 145 -10.14 -7.36 4.81
CA GLY A 145 -9.73 -6.06 4.27
C GLY A 145 -9.49 -6.03 2.77
N VAL A 146 -8.99 -4.88 2.33
CA VAL A 146 -8.51 -4.67 0.95
C VAL A 146 -7.05 -4.27 0.96
N VAL A 147 -6.26 -4.87 0.07
CA VAL A 147 -4.85 -4.52 -0.12
C VAL A 147 -4.77 -3.17 -0.84
N ILE A 148 -4.07 -2.21 -0.25
CA ILE A 148 -4.01 -0.82 -0.74
C ILE A 148 -2.65 -0.42 -1.29
N ALA A 149 -1.57 -1.12 -0.95
CA ALA A 149 -0.26 -0.97 -1.57
C ALA A 149 0.58 -2.24 -1.41
N THR A 150 1.42 -2.54 -2.41
CA THR A 150 2.38 -3.66 -2.34
C THR A 150 3.75 -3.29 -2.92
N GLU A 151 4.81 -3.86 -2.34
CA GLU A 151 6.13 -3.97 -2.95
C GLU A 151 6.54 -5.43 -3.00
N SER A 152 6.95 -5.91 -4.17
CA SER A 152 7.26 -7.32 -4.42
C SER A 152 8.61 -7.54 -5.11
N ASN A 153 9.26 -6.45 -5.56
CA ASN A 153 10.46 -6.47 -6.39
C ASN A 153 11.62 -5.76 -5.69
N TRP A 154 11.66 -5.77 -4.36
CA TRP A 154 12.77 -5.20 -3.61
C TRP A 154 14.08 -5.92 -3.94
N THR A 155 15.15 -5.14 -4.10
CA THR A 155 16.52 -5.64 -4.29
C THR A 155 17.46 -4.94 -3.30
N GLU A 156 18.65 -5.48 -3.09
CA GLU A 156 19.65 -4.80 -2.25
C GLU A 156 20.05 -3.42 -2.81
N GLU A 157 19.96 -3.25 -4.14
CA GLU A 157 20.25 -1.99 -4.82
C GLU A 157 19.19 -0.92 -4.53
N THR A 158 17.90 -1.27 -4.48
CA THR A 158 16.86 -0.29 -4.11
C THR A 158 16.96 0.12 -2.64
N GLY A 159 17.41 -0.80 -1.76
CA GLY A 159 17.82 -0.45 -0.40
C GLY A 159 16.70 0.08 0.50
N TYR A 160 15.43 -0.03 0.09
CA TYR A 160 14.32 0.49 0.88
C TYR A 160 14.18 -0.25 2.22
N LYS A 161 13.88 0.47 3.29
CA LYS A 161 13.82 -0.09 4.66
C LYS A 161 12.80 -1.22 4.78
N GLY A 162 11.61 -1.04 4.18
CA GLY A 162 10.48 -1.97 4.30
C GLY A 162 10.61 -3.30 3.57
N GLY A 163 11.59 -3.43 2.65
CA GLY A 163 11.69 -4.61 1.80
C GLY A 163 10.46 -4.78 0.91
N ASN A 164 10.09 -6.03 0.67
CA ASN A 164 8.78 -6.36 0.12
C ASN A 164 7.73 -6.21 1.22
N TYR A 165 6.63 -5.52 0.90
CA TYR A 165 5.61 -5.18 1.87
C TYR A 165 4.19 -5.27 1.32
N ILE A 166 3.24 -5.27 2.26
CA ILE A 166 1.80 -5.16 2.00
C ILE A 166 1.21 -4.12 2.95
N TRP A 167 0.39 -3.22 2.42
CA TRP A 167 -0.53 -2.40 3.21
C TRP A 167 -1.96 -2.91 3.00
N LEU A 168 -2.70 -3.01 4.10
CA LEU A 168 -4.07 -3.52 4.12
C LEU A 168 -4.98 -2.55 4.86
N TYR A 169 -6.06 -2.11 4.23
CA TYR A 169 -7.15 -1.39 4.90
C TYR A 169 -8.09 -2.39 5.58
N ASP A 170 -8.32 -2.20 6.88
CA ASP A 170 -9.07 -3.10 7.75
C ASP A 170 -10.56 -2.71 7.79
N PHE A 171 -11.43 -3.61 7.32
CA PHE A 171 -12.87 -3.34 7.26
C PHE A 171 -13.55 -3.29 8.62
N LYS A 172 -12.95 -3.85 9.68
CA LYS A 172 -13.52 -3.82 11.02
C LYS A 172 -13.19 -2.52 11.73
N SER A 173 -11.92 -2.12 11.67
CA SER A 173 -11.40 -0.98 12.46
C SER A 173 -11.34 0.34 11.69
N GLY A 174 -11.35 0.29 10.36
CA GLY A 174 -11.08 1.45 9.50
C GLY A 174 -9.63 1.95 9.57
N GLY A 175 -8.74 1.22 10.25
CA GLY A 175 -7.31 1.49 10.26
C GLY A 175 -6.57 0.79 9.13
N ILE A 176 -5.25 0.94 9.10
CA ILE A 176 -4.38 0.31 8.11
C ILE A 176 -3.28 -0.52 8.78
N TRP A 177 -3.07 -1.72 8.25
CA TRP A 177 -2.01 -2.64 8.64
C TRP A 177 -0.85 -2.58 7.64
N TYR A 178 0.37 -2.70 8.16
CA TYR A 178 1.59 -2.79 7.36
C TYR A 178 2.35 -4.06 7.71
N TYR A 179 2.66 -4.86 6.69
CA TYR A 179 3.39 -6.13 6.78
C TYR A 179 4.68 -5.99 5.96
N ALA A 180 5.84 -6.05 6.61
CA ALA A 180 7.13 -5.82 5.95
C ALA A 180 8.06 -7.05 5.97
N HIS A 181 9.16 -6.93 5.23
CA HIS A 181 10.28 -7.89 5.17
C HIS A 181 9.96 -9.25 4.55
N GLN A 182 8.93 -9.31 3.71
CA GLN A 182 8.50 -10.58 3.13
C GLN A 182 9.53 -11.12 2.13
N ARG A 183 9.75 -12.43 2.08
CA ARG A 183 10.48 -13.02 0.95
C ARG A 183 9.66 -12.98 -0.34
N LYS A 184 8.33 -13.09 -0.20
CA LYS A 184 7.38 -13.16 -1.30
C LYS A 184 6.03 -12.61 -0.90
N VAL A 185 5.45 -11.81 -1.78
CA VAL A 185 4.10 -11.27 -1.67
C VAL A 185 3.18 -12.04 -2.63
N PHE A 186 2.01 -12.45 -2.14
CA PHE A 186 1.03 -13.25 -2.91
C PHE A 186 -0.23 -12.48 -3.30
N VAL A 187 -0.31 -11.20 -2.92
CA VAL A 187 -1.45 -10.32 -3.17
C VAL A 187 -1.05 -9.09 -3.97
N VAL A 188 -2.06 -8.38 -4.48
CA VAL A 188 -1.88 -7.14 -5.23
C VAL A 188 -2.85 -6.07 -4.75
N GLU A 189 -2.56 -4.81 -5.10
CA GLU A 189 -3.46 -3.68 -4.87
C GLU A 189 -4.88 -3.92 -5.40
N GLY A 190 -5.87 -3.53 -4.60
CA GLY A 190 -7.29 -3.73 -4.84
C GLY A 190 -7.83 -5.11 -4.46
N GLN A 191 -6.97 -6.07 -4.10
CA GLN A 191 -7.40 -7.42 -3.76
C GLN A 191 -8.08 -7.48 -2.39
N LEU A 192 -9.27 -8.08 -2.33
CA LEU A 192 -9.96 -8.40 -1.08
C LEU A 192 -9.34 -9.66 -0.45
N VAL A 193 -9.20 -9.63 0.87
CA VAL A 193 -8.70 -10.76 1.67
C VAL A 193 -9.64 -11.05 2.81
N GLU A 194 -9.80 -12.32 3.14
CA GLU A 194 -10.46 -12.79 4.36
C GLU A 194 -9.41 -12.96 5.47
N GLN A 195 -9.81 -12.77 6.72
CA GLN A 195 -8.99 -13.03 7.90
C GLN A 195 -8.42 -14.46 7.84
N GLY A 196 -7.08 -14.56 7.88
CA GLY A 196 -6.34 -15.82 7.82
C GLY A 196 -5.91 -16.26 6.41
N ASP A 197 -6.28 -15.53 5.37
CA ASP A 197 -5.74 -15.77 4.02
C ASP A 197 -4.22 -15.55 4.00
N LYS A 198 -3.51 -16.38 3.23
CA LYS A 198 -2.07 -16.23 2.97
C LYS A 198 -1.85 -15.06 2.03
N ILE A 199 -1.24 -14.00 2.56
CA ILE A 199 -0.89 -12.80 1.80
C ILE A 199 0.59 -12.75 1.44
N GLY A 200 1.42 -13.53 2.13
CA GLY A 200 2.87 -13.43 2.07
C GLY A 200 3.60 -14.66 2.58
N GLU A 201 4.92 -14.60 2.54
CA GLU A 201 5.84 -15.48 3.26
C GLU A 201 6.88 -14.63 3.99
N VAL A 202 7.21 -15.02 5.22
CA VAL A 202 8.24 -14.36 6.03
C VAL A 202 9.58 -14.42 5.30
N GLY A 203 10.37 -13.37 5.42
CA GLY A 203 11.72 -13.35 4.90
C GLY A 203 12.57 -12.30 5.59
N ARG A 204 13.57 -11.83 4.84
CA ARG A 204 14.59 -10.89 5.32
C ARG A 204 14.77 -9.68 4.40
N THR A 205 13.81 -9.39 3.50
CA THR A 205 13.96 -8.27 2.57
C THR A 205 13.93 -6.93 3.31
N GLY A 206 14.65 -5.93 2.80
CA GLY A 206 14.71 -4.60 3.40
C GLY A 206 16.03 -4.31 4.10
N PHE A 207 16.38 -3.02 4.11
CA PHE A 207 17.73 -2.54 4.48
C PHE A 207 18.25 -3.10 5.81
N ASN A 208 17.42 -3.07 6.87
CA ASN A 208 17.83 -3.53 8.20
C ASN A 208 17.63 -5.04 8.38
N ALA A 209 16.51 -5.59 7.88
CA ALA A 209 16.16 -7.00 8.07
C ALA A 209 17.14 -7.96 7.38
N LYS A 210 17.73 -7.55 6.24
CA LYS A 210 18.70 -8.37 5.51
C LYS A 210 20.01 -8.57 6.26
N THR A 211 20.35 -7.65 7.16
CA THR A 211 21.65 -7.64 7.85
C THR A 211 21.79 -8.81 8.83
N SER A 212 23.03 -9.22 9.08
CA SER A 212 23.35 -10.34 9.99
C SER A 212 23.01 -10.09 11.46
N ARG A 213 22.67 -8.86 11.84
CA ARG A 213 22.23 -8.49 13.20
C ARG A 213 20.73 -8.65 13.41
N SER A 214 19.99 -8.96 12.35
CA SER A 214 18.54 -9.19 12.39
C SER A 214 18.23 -10.64 12.11
N ASP A 215 17.39 -11.23 12.94
CA ASP A 215 16.80 -12.55 12.68
C ASP A 215 15.67 -12.42 11.64
N THR A 216 15.19 -13.56 11.14
CA THR A 216 14.13 -13.62 10.13
C THR A 216 12.77 -13.39 10.78
N HIS A 217 12.03 -12.38 10.30
CA HIS A 217 10.84 -11.91 10.99
C HIS A 217 9.83 -11.22 10.06
N LEU A 218 8.59 -11.15 10.53
CA LEU A 218 7.58 -10.23 10.04
C LEU A 218 7.62 -8.97 10.90
N HIS A 219 7.69 -7.80 10.26
CA HIS A 219 7.43 -6.51 10.91
C HIS A 219 5.96 -6.13 10.68
N LEU A 220 5.17 -6.07 11.77
CA LEU A 220 3.75 -5.76 11.72
C LEU A 220 3.47 -4.42 12.42
N MET A 221 2.88 -3.48 11.71
CA MET A 221 2.42 -2.19 12.25
C MET A 221 0.91 -2.03 12.02
N PHE A 222 0.26 -1.31 12.94
CA PHE A 222 -1.11 -0.85 12.78
C PHE A 222 -1.20 0.64 13.04
N LEU A 223 -1.85 1.36 12.12
CA LEU A 223 -2.18 2.77 12.28
C LEU A 223 -3.70 2.88 12.44
N LYS A 224 -4.15 3.41 13.58
CA LYS A 224 -5.54 3.86 13.72
C LYS A 224 -5.69 5.18 12.97
N LEU A 225 -6.88 5.41 12.41
CA LEU A 225 -7.27 6.68 11.83
C LEU A 225 -8.28 7.34 12.76
N ASP A 226 -8.13 8.64 12.99
CA ASP A 226 -9.14 9.44 13.71
C ASP A 226 -10.21 9.98 12.75
N GLY A 227 -11.04 10.91 13.24
CA GLY A 227 -12.13 11.50 12.45
C GLY A 227 -11.68 12.28 11.23
N ASP A 228 -10.45 12.79 11.24
CA ASP A 228 -9.84 13.55 10.14
C ASP A 228 -8.88 12.68 9.32
N PHE A 229 -8.92 11.36 9.53
CA PHE A 229 -8.04 10.36 8.94
C PHE A 229 -6.54 10.54 9.26
N SER A 230 -6.19 11.26 10.34
CA SER A 230 -4.78 11.36 10.74
C SER A 230 -4.30 10.02 11.33
N PRO A 231 -3.17 9.45 10.84
CA PRO A 231 -2.71 8.13 11.26
C PRO A 231 -1.92 8.18 12.57
N THR A 232 -2.25 7.31 13.52
CA THR A 232 -1.50 7.14 14.77
C THR A 232 -1.14 5.66 15.00
N PRO A 233 0.13 5.32 15.30
CA PRO A 233 0.51 3.94 15.56
C PRO A 233 -0.03 3.45 16.90
N VAL A 234 -0.49 2.20 16.93
CA VAL A 234 -1.03 1.57 18.14
C VAL A 234 -0.21 0.35 18.52
N ASN A 235 0.08 0.24 19.82
CA ASN A 235 0.64 -0.99 20.38
C ASN A 235 -0.40 -2.11 20.36
N HIS A 236 -0.32 -2.97 19.35
CA HIS A 236 -1.25 -4.07 19.12
C HIS A 236 -0.83 -5.41 19.77
N TYR A 237 0.21 -5.42 20.61
CA TYR A 237 0.62 -6.64 21.34
C TYR A 237 -0.49 -7.26 22.20
N PRO A 238 -1.35 -6.47 22.90
CA PRO A 238 -2.48 -7.03 23.63
C PRO A 238 -3.45 -7.82 22.75
N TRP A 239 -3.62 -7.44 21.48
CA TRP A 239 -4.44 -8.17 20.52
C TRP A 239 -3.73 -9.44 20.05
N LEU A 240 -2.43 -9.36 19.74
CA LEU A 240 -1.61 -10.52 19.37
C LEU A 240 -1.63 -11.62 20.44
N LYS A 241 -1.69 -11.27 21.73
CA LYS A 241 -1.84 -12.23 22.84
C LYS A 241 -3.14 -13.03 22.81
N LYS A 242 -4.21 -12.45 22.27
CA LYS A 242 -5.55 -13.05 22.19
C LYS A 242 -5.82 -13.65 20.81
N ALA A 243 -4.99 -13.33 19.83
CA ALA A 243 -5.17 -13.72 18.45
C ALA A 243 -5.18 -15.24 18.27
N ARG A 244 -6.07 -15.72 17.40
CA ARG A 244 -6.23 -17.14 17.10
C ARG A 244 -5.12 -17.63 16.18
N THR A 245 -4.46 -18.73 16.55
CA THR A 245 -3.49 -19.39 15.67
C THR A 245 -4.19 -20.16 14.56
N VAL A 246 -3.69 -20.03 13.34
CA VAL A 246 -4.17 -20.74 12.15
C VAL A 246 -3.08 -21.69 11.66
N TYR A 247 -3.45 -22.95 11.40
CA TYR A 247 -2.54 -24.00 10.94
C TYR A 247 -2.72 -24.39 9.48
N LYS A 248 -3.91 -24.12 8.92
CA LYS A 248 -4.24 -24.36 7.52
C LYS A 248 -4.60 -23.04 6.86
N THR A 249 -3.95 -22.75 5.75
CA THR A 249 -4.05 -21.48 5.04
C THR A 249 -4.56 -21.71 3.62
N GLN A 250 -5.03 -20.64 3.00
CA GLN A 250 -5.47 -20.60 1.62
C GLN A 250 -5.00 -19.29 0.99
N LEU A 251 -4.82 -19.26 -0.33
CA LEU A 251 -4.64 -17.98 -1.01
C LEU A 251 -5.99 -17.24 -1.07
N PRO A 252 -6.01 -15.89 -1.09
CA PRO A 252 -7.25 -15.15 -1.20
C PRO A 252 -8.03 -15.55 -2.46
N LYS A 253 -9.34 -15.69 -2.28
CA LYS A 253 -10.24 -16.15 -3.35
C LYS A 253 -10.55 -15.06 -4.38
N HIS A 254 -10.50 -13.80 -3.94
CA HIS A 254 -10.87 -12.64 -4.76
C HIS A 254 -9.69 -12.13 -5.60
N TYR A 255 -10.01 -11.74 -6.83
CA TYR A 255 -9.10 -11.28 -7.89
C TYR A 255 -8.83 -9.77 -7.76
N PRO A 256 -7.74 -9.23 -8.35
CA PRO A 256 -6.94 -9.81 -9.44
C PRO A 256 -5.75 -10.67 -8.97
N ARG A 257 -5.74 -11.96 -9.34
CA ARG A 257 -4.51 -12.77 -9.32
C ARG A 257 -3.55 -12.22 -10.38
N LYS A 258 -2.52 -11.45 -10.01
CA LYS A 258 -1.32 -11.39 -10.86
C LYS A 258 -0.75 -12.81 -10.91
N SER A 259 -0.83 -13.46 -12.06
CA SER A 259 -0.05 -14.67 -12.29
C SER A 259 1.42 -14.28 -12.30
N LEU A 260 2.11 -14.46 -11.18
CA LEU A 260 3.57 -14.50 -11.19
C LEU A 260 3.96 -15.84 -11.81
N SER A 261 4.18 -15.87 -13.12
CA SER A 261 4.96 -16.93 -13.73
C SER A 261 6.36 -16.84 -13.13
N ALA A 262 6.78 -17.89 -12.42
CA ALA A 262 8.19 -18.05 -12.06
C ALA A 262 8.97 -18.18 -13.37
N VAL A 263 9.70 -17.14 -13.74
CA VAL A 263 10.63 -17.21 -14.86
C VAL A 263 11.82 -18.06 -14.41
N LYS A 264 12.03 -19.21 -15.06
CA LYS A 264 13.32 -19.91 -14.99
C LYS A 264 14.38 -18.94 -15.52
N MET A 265 15.46 -18.73 -14.76
CA MET A 265 16.54 -17.79 -15.13
C MET A 265 17.27 -18.15 -16.43
N ASP A 266 17.00 -19.29 -17.04
CA ASP A 266 17.77 -19.80 -18.18
C ASP A 266 17.30 -19.29 -19.56
N GLU A 267 16.26 -18.45 -19.64
CA GLU A 267 15.71 -17.99 -20.94
C GLU A 267 15.94 -16.50 -21.27
N ILE A 268 16.76 -15.77 -20.50
CA ILE A 268 17.18 -14.42 -20.92
C ILE A 268 18.32 -14.54 -21.96
N LYS A 269 17.97 -14.70 -23.24
CA LYS A 269 18.88 -14.33 -24.33
C LYS A 269 18.91 -12.80 -24.41
N LEU A 270 19.89 -12.18 -23.77
CA LEU A 270 20.19 -10.75 -23.93
C LEU A 270 20.45 -10.46 -25.41
N LYS A 271 19.63 -9.60 -26.02
CA LYS A 271 20.01 -8.93 -27.27
C LYS A 271 21.10 -7.90 -26.95
N PRO A 272 22.16 -7.78 -27.76
CA PRO A 272 23.16 -6.75 -27.53
C PRO A 272 22.52 -5.36 -27.64
N LEU A 273 22.86 -4.47 -26.71
CA LEU A 273 22.55 -3.06 -26.78
C LEU A 273 23.30 -2.42 -27.96
N GLU A 274 22.58 -1.93 -28.96
CA GLU A 274 23.16 -1.01 -29.95
C GLU A 274 23.35 0.36 -29.29
N VAL A 275 24.61 0.75 -29.10
CA VAL A 275 24.98 2.08 -28.63
C VAL A 275 25.18 2.97 -29.86
N SER A 276 24.26 3.91 -30.06
CA SER A 276 24.40 4.99 -31.04
C SER A 276 25.22 6.14 -30.44
N PHE A 277 26.43 6.34 -30.93
CA PHE A 277 27.22 7.55 -30.65
C PHE A 277 26.73 8.70 -31.56
N LYS A 278 26.11 9.72 -30.99
CA LYS A 278 25.95 11.03 -31.65
C LYS A 278 27.23 11.84 -31.46
N GLN A 279 28.00 12.04 -32.53
CA GLN A 279 29.07 13.04 -32.57
C GLN A 279 28.44 14.44 -32.58
N SER A 280 28.76 15.23 -31.56
CA SER A 280 28.58 16.68 -31.54
C SER A 280 29.79 17.32 -32.24
N LEU A 281 29.57 17.90 -33.42
CA LEU A 281 30.53 18.76 -34.10
C LEU A 281 30.43 20.17 -33.50
N GLY A 282 31.35 20.49 -32.60
CA GLY A 282 31.63 21.87 -32.19
C GLY A 282 32.71 22.46 -33.09
N SER A 283 32.37 23.50 -33.85
CA SER A 283 33.27 24.26 -34.71
C SER A 283 34.28 25.08 -33.89
N VAL A 284 35.57 24.81 -34.07
CA VAL A 284 36.65 25.71 -33.64
C VAL A 284 37.08 26.53 -34.85
N ILE A 285 36.81 27.82 -34.79
CA ILE A 285 37.27 28.84 -35.75
C ILE A 285 38.75 29.10 -35.47
N ALA A 286 39.60 28.87 -36.48
CA ALA A 286 41.00 29.28 -36.46
C ALA A 286 41.14 30.69 -37.07
N SER A 287 41.74 31.62 -36.34
CA SER A 287 42.25 32.89 -36.88
C SER A 287 43.68 32.68 -37.42
N PRO A 288 44.03 33.21 -38.61
CA PRO A 288 45.40 33.19 -39.10
C PRO A 288 46.21 34.38 -38.53
N LYS A 289 47.53 34.22 -38.63
CA LYS A 289 48.60 35.14 -38.20
C LYS A 289 48.40 36.61 -38.55
#